data_AF-A0A662M953-F1
#
_entry.id   AF-A0A662M953-F1
#
_cell.length_a   1.000
_cell.length_b   1.000
_cell.length_c   1.000
_cell.angle_alpha   90.00
_cell.angle_beta   90.00
_cell.angle_gamma   90.00
#
_symmetry.space_group_name_H-M   'P 1'
#
loop_
_entity.id
_entity.type
_entity.pdbx_description
1 polymer ?
#
loop_
_entity_poly.entity_id
_entity_poly.type
_entity_poly.pdbx_seq_one_letter_code
_entity_poly.pdbx_strand_id
1 'polypeptide(L)'
;MMSLCKYKVEEAVKKEILPKEYLLYEDSRRKARHADTLCEGAVRGRDIETFPSINEWISWLSWSTVLLDEKDYLLAAVHALDLAPRLAGTDYGTTRQRDLGQLWTDTIRGFLGEIAFVKWLKSRFGIDAQLDYRKGQLTEFLPSDIKSVDERPPKLNISIKTTKLRGIWLDIPYKQIEHSDIFVLVRVGVTREHFLAFLKKISVIRDKILNRAVELGIITDEEVESIWDTIPEFTRIPAYIVGFFDKREYGDSIKRRDSIFLVDGEMKTKRFIINKFIGYWHPKQDVYKRKVIELLRKHGRRVPDNVKLEFEGIGDFSSTLHFIVSSGVLKRRREDWKALINEI
;
A
#
# COMPACT_ATOMS: atom_id res chain seq x y z
N MET A 1 -7.19 -6.40 21.55
CA MET A 1 -7.68 -6.21 20.16
C MET A 1 -6.93 -7.09 19.14
N MET A 2 -5.60 -7.03 19.09
CA MET A 2 -4.80 -7.78 18.11
C MET A 2 -5.11 -9.29 18.04
N SER A 3 -5.08 -9.99 19.18
CA SER A 3 -5.34 -11.43 19.24
C SER A 3 -6.77 -11.79 18.78
N LEU A 4 -7.75 -10.95 19.13
CA LEU A 4 -9.13 -11.12 18.68
C LEU A 4 -9.25 -10.97 17.16
N CYS A 5 -8.56 -10.00 16.56
CA CYS A 5 -8.51 -9.84 15.11
C CYS A 5 -7.96 -11.08 14.42
N LYS A 6 -6.81 -11.59 14.89
CA LYS A 6 -6.19 -12.78 14.30
C LYS A 6 -7.12 -13.99 14.34
N TYR A 7 -7.71 -14.25 15.51
CA TYR A 7 -8.69 -15.33 15.68
C TYR A 7 -9.88 -15.18 14.72
N LYS A 8 -10.44 -13.97 14.57
CA LYS A 8 -11.57 -13.72 13.69
C LYS A 8 -11.23 -13.84 12.20
N VAL A 9 -10.03 -13.45 11.79
CA VAL A 9 -9.54 -13.68 10.42
C VAL A 9 -9.39 -15.19 10.17
N GLU A 10 -8.80 -15.94 11.10
CA GLU A 10 -8.68 -17.40 10.97
C GLU A 10 -10.03 -18.11 10.89
N GLU A 11 -10.99 -17.74 11.75
CA GLU A 11 -12.36 -18.25 11.67
C GLU A 11 -13.00 -17.94 10.32
N ALA A 12 -12.84 -16.71 9.82
CA ALA A 12 -13.40 -16.28 8.54
C ALA A 12 -12.79 -17.03 7.35
N VAL A 13 -11.50 -17.32 7.39
CA VAL A 13 -10.84 -18.17 6.38
C VAL A 13 -11.36 -19.60 6.44
N LYS A 14 -11.51 -20.18 7.63
CA LYS A 14 -12.08 -21.54 7.80
C LYS A 14 -13.52 -21.65 7.30
N LYS A 15 -14.27 -20.54 7.35
CA LYS A 15 -15.65 -20.42 6.84
C LYS A 15 -15.70 -19.96 5.38
N GLU A 16 -14.56 -19.88 4.69
CA GLU A 16 -14.44 -19.44 3.29
C GLU A 16 -14.96 -18.01 3.01
N ILE A 17 -15.11 -17.19 4.06
CA ILE A 17 -15.48 -15.77 3.95
C ILE A 17 -14.28 -14.96 3.46
N LEU A 18 -13.08 -15.32 3.93
CA LEU A 18 -11.81 -14.71 3.51
C LEU A 18 -10.96 -15.74 2.76
N PRO A 19 -10.13 -15.29 1.80
CA PRO A 19 -9.20 -16.17 1.10
C PRO A 19 -8.19 -16.87 2.02
N LYS A 20 -7.89 -18.13 1.72
CA LYS A 20 -6.87 -18.92 2.44
C LYS A 20 -5.48 -18.29 2.39
N GLU A 21 -5.22 -17.47 1.38
CA GLU A 21 -3.99 -16.71 1.18
C GLU A 21 -3.65 -15.85 2.39
N TYR A 22 -4.62 -15.37 3.17
CA TYR A 22 -4.34 -14.64 4.42
C TYR A 22 -3.64 -15.50 5.49
N LEU A 23 -3.71 -16.82 5.42
CA LEU A 23 -3.02 -17.73 6.34
C LEU A 23 -1.63 -18.14 5.86
N LEU A 24 -1.22 -17.72 4.64
CA LEU A 24 0.13 -17.97 4.14
C LEU A 24 1.16 -17.10 4.87
N TYR A 25 2.39 -17.59 4.90
CA TYR A 25 3.52 -16.88 5.51
C TYR A 25 4.00 -15.74 4.61
N GLU A 26 4.04 -14.53 5.16
CA GLU A 26 4.69 -13.37 4.54
C GLU A 26 6.23 -13.50 4.61
N ASP A 27 6.70 -14.05 5.74
CA ASP A 27 8.10 -14.32 6.05
C ASP A 27 8.17 -15.65 6.82
N SER A 28 8.56 -16.71 6.10
CA SER A 28 8.68 -18.08 6.64
C SER A 28 9.68 -18.16 7.80
N ARG A 29 10.77 -17.38 7.75
CA ARG A 29 11.80 -17.34 8.80
C ARG A 29 11.27 -16.73 10.10
N ARG A 30 10.40 -15.74 9.99
CA ARG A 30 9.76 -15.07 11.14
C ARG A 30 8.45 -15.71 11.58
N LYS A 31 7.98 -16.73 10.85
CA LYS A 31 6.65 -17.35 11.04
C LYS A 31 5.52 -16.33 11.10
N ALA A 32 5.65 -15.21 10.38
CA ALA A 32 4.65 -14.17 10.32
C ALA A 32 3.72 -14.44 9.13
N ARG A 33 2.43 -14.64 9.40
CA ARG A 33 1.40 -14.81 8.35
C ARG A 33 0.86 -13.47 7.90
N HIS A 34 0.26 -13.44 6.71
CA HIS A 34 -0.46 -12.25 6.24
C HIS A 34 -1.56 -11.80 7.21
N ALA A 35 -2.23 -12.71 7.89
CA ALA A 35 -3.21 -12.40 8.94
C ALA A 35 -2.58 -11.61 10.10
N ASP A 36 -1.31 -11.88 10.44
CA ASP A 36 -0.61 -11.18 11.52
C ASP A 36 -0.37 -9.72 11.14
N THR A 37 0.16 -9.47 9.94
CA THR A 37 0.48 -8.12 9.46
C THR A 37 -0.76 -7.34 9.05
N LEU A 38 -1.80 -8.01 8.53
CA LEU A 38 -3.13 -7.45 8.30
C LEU A 38 -3.72 -6.90 9.60
N CYS A 39 -3.80 -7.73 10.65
CA CYS A 39 -4.36 -7.32 11.92
C CYS A 39 -3.51 -6.24 12.59
N GLU A 40 -2.19 -6.32 12.44
CA GLU A 40 -1.28 -5.26 12.90
C GLU A 40 -1.63 -3.91 12.27
N GLY A 41 -1.73 -3.85 10.94
CA GLY A 41 -2.10 -2.63 10.21
C GLY A 41 -3.51 -2.16 10.56
N ALA A 42 -4.48 -3.07 10.65
CA ALA A 42 -5.87 -2.73 10.91
C ALA A 42 -6.11 -2.16 12.32
N VAL A 43 -5.43 -2.69 13.33
CA VAL A 43 -5.52 -2.18 14.71
C VAL A 43 -4.78 -0.87 14.85
N ARG A 44 -3.53 -0.79 14.38
CA ARG A 44 -2.70 0.42 14.51
C ARG A 44 -3.24 1.58 13.69
N GLY A 45 -3.76 1.28 12.49
CA GLY A 45 -4.43 2.23 11.63
C GLY A 45 -5.84 2.59 12.09
N ARG A 46 -6.36 1.94 13.14
CA ARG A 46 -7.71 2.12 13.67
C ARG A 46 -8.83 1.84 12.66
N ASP A 47 -8.56 0.96 11.70
CA ASP A 47 -9.50 0.57 10.66
C ASP A 47 -10.73 -0.13 11.24
N ILE A 48 -10.51 -1.01 12.23
CA ILE A 48 -11.57 -1.79 12.87
C ILE A 48 -12.55 -0.88 13.62
N GLU A 49 -12.06 0.22 14.20
CA GLU A 49 -12.86 1.17 14.99
C GLU A 49 -13.87 1.94 14.14
N THR A 50 -13.72 1.94 12.81
CA THR A 50 -14.68 2.56 11.89
C THR A 50 -15.96 1.72 11.72
N PHE A 51 -15.96 0.49 12.22
CA PHE A 51 -17.06 -0.46 12.18
C PHE A 51 -17.61 -0.71 13.60
N PRO A 52 -18.94 -0.89 13.74
CA PRO A 52 -19.58 -1.31 14.99
C PRO A 52 -19.00 -2.59 15.62
N SER A 53 -18.52 -3.53 14.79
CA SER A 53 -17.94 -4.77 15.28
C SER A 53 -16.83 -5.30 14.36
N ILE A 54 -16.00 -6.19 14.91
CA ILE A 54 -14.97 -6.87 14.12
C ILE A 54 -15.56 -7.80 13.05
N ASN A 55 -16.76 -8.34 13.26
CA ASN A 55 -17.43 -9.19 12.27
C ASN A 55 -17.91 -8.36 11.07
N GLU A 56 -18.37 -7.13 11.31
CA GLU A 56 -18.68 -6.19 10.24
C GLU A 56 -17.42 -5.76 9.48
N TRP A 57 -16.31 -5.53 10.19
CA TRP A 57 -15.01 -5.29 9.55
C TRP A 57 -14.56 -6.49 8.70
N ILE A 58 -14.73 -7.74 9.17
CA ILE A 58 -14.43 -8.95 8.38
C ILE A 58 -15.31 -9.03 7.11
N SER A 59 -16.60 -8.71 7.24
CA SER A 59 -17.54 -8.71 6.12
C SER A 59 -17.18 -7.63 5.09
N TRP A 60 -16.76 -6.46 5.56
CA TRP A 60 -16.21 -5.40 4.73
C TRP A 60 -14.90 -5.80 4.07
N LEU A 61 -13.98 -6.43 4.81
CA LEU A 61 -12.70 -6.91 4.31
C LEU A 61 -12.91 -7.91 3.18
N SER A 62 -13.79 -8.90 3.37
CA SER A 62 -14.15 -9.87 2.33
C SER A 62 -14.66 -9.17 1.05
N TRP A 63 -15.50 -8.15 1.21
CA TRP A 63 -15.99 -7.36 0.08
C TRP A 63 -14.91 -6.51 -0.60
N SER A 64 -13.95 -5.97 0.17
CA SER A 64 -12.86 -5.13 -0.34
C SER A 64 -11.66 -5.93 -0.86
N THR A 65 -11.58 -7.23 -0.56
CA THR A 65 -10.50 -8.11 -1.00
C THR A 65 -10.68 -8.59 -2.45
N VAL A 66 -9.56 -8.63 -3.17
CA VAL A 66 -9.36 -9.34 -4.43
C VAL A 66 -8.10 -10.22 -4.34
N LEU A 67 -8.02 -11.23 -5.19
CA LEU A 67 -6.82 -12.07 -5.33
C LEU A 67 -6.15 -11.76 -6.66
N LEU A 68 -4.86 -11.48 -6.61
CA LEU A 68 -4.01 -11.28 -7.78
C LEU A 68 -3.32 -12.59 -8.13
N ASP A 69 -3.39 -13.00 -9.39
CA ASP A 69 -2.82 -14.25 -9.87
C ASP A 69 -1.53 -14.05 -10.67
N GLU A 70 -1.06 -15.11 -11.32
CA GLU A 70 0.14 -15.11 -12.14
C GLU A 70 0.04 -14.13 -13.32
N LYS A 71 -1.14 -14.02 -13.95
CA LYS A 71 -1.33 -13.10 -15.09
C LYS A 71 -1.28 -11.66 -14.62
N ASP A 72 -1.91 -11.36 -13.49
CA ASP A 72 -1.85 -10.03 -12.87
C ASP A 72 -0.40 -9.66 -12.53
N TYR A 73 0.37 -10.62 -11.98
CA TYR A 73 1.77 -10.41 -11.64
C TYR A 73 2.65 -10.22 -12.88
N LEU A 74 2.47 -11.02 -13.92
CA LEU A 74 3.20 -10.89 -15.17
C LEU A 74 2.93 -9.53 -15.82
N LEU A 75 1.68 -9.09 -15.85
CA LEU A 75 1.30 -7.76 -16.34
C LEU A 75 2.05 -6.66 -15.59
N ALA A 76 2.02 -6.71 -14.25
CA ALA A 76 2.76 -5.76 -13.41
C ALA A 76 4.27 -5.82 -13.68
N ALA A 77 4.85 -7.02 -13.81
CA ALA A 77 6.28 -7.22 -14.05
C ALA A 77 6.74 -6.63 -15.38
N VAL A 78 5.96 -6.83 -16.45
CA VAL A 78 6.26 -6.30 -17.79
C VAL A 78 6.23 -4.77 -17.80
N HIS A 79 5.17 -4.16 -17.26
CA HIS A 79 5.09 -2.69 -17.19
C HIS A 79 6.14 -2.09 -16.26
N ALA A 80 6.44 -2.76 -15.14
CA ALA A 80 7.48 -2.33 -14.22
C ALA A 80 8.88 -2.39 -14.85
N LEU A 81 9.15 -3.34 -15.76
CA LEU A 81 10.45 -3.46 -16.42
C LEU A 81 10.73 -2.25 -17.34
N ASP A 82 9.70 -1.69 -17.98
CA ASP A 82 9.83 -0.48 -18.81
C ASP A 82 10.04 0.79 -17.96
N LEU A 83 9.34 0.88 -16.81
CA LEU A 83 9.34 2.08 -15.98
C LEU A 83 10.50 2.16 -15.00
N ALA A 84 10.87 1.05 -14.34
CA ALA A 84 11.84 1.04 -13.24
C ALA A 84 13.22 1.64 -13.60
N PRO A 85 13.81 1.40 -14.80
CA PRO A 85 15.08 2.02 -15.18
C PRO A 85 15.02 3.55 -15.32
N ARG A 86 13.81 4.10 -15.52
CA ARG A 86 13.58 5.53 -15.69
C ARG A 86 13.29 6.24 -14.37
N LEU A 87 12.93 5.49 -13.32
CA LEU A 87 12.76 6.03 -11.98
C LEU A 87 14.12 6.52 -11.46
N ALA A 88 14.15 7.73 -10.88
CA ALA A 88 15.36 8.26 -10.28
C ALA A 88 15.89 7.25 -9.24
N GLY A 89 17.16 6.83 -9.37
CA GLY A 89 17.79 5.82 -8.51
C GLY A 89 17.98 6.23 -7.06
N THR A 90 17.51 7.42 -6.67
CA THR A 90 17.56 7.94 -5.31
C THR A 90 16.38 7.43 -4.50
N ASP A 91 16.65 6.85 -3.32
CA ASP A 91 15.65 6.79 -2.26
C ASP A 91 15.04 8.18 -2.08
N TYR A 92 13.73 8.30 -2.09
CA TYR A 92 13.09 9.44 -1.43
C TYR A 92 13.47 9.37 0.06
N GLY A 93 14.57 10.02 0.45
CA GLY A 93 14.92 10.25 1.85
C GLY A 93 16.25 9.70 2.39
N THR A 94 17.07 8.98 1.62
CA THR A 94 18.43 8.60 2.08
C THR A 94 19.48 8.70 0.97
N THR A 95 20.77 8.74 1.32
CA THR A 95 21.91 8.65 0.40
C THR A 95 22.04 7.27 -0.27
N ARG A 96 21.16 6.31 0.06
CA ARG A 96 21.21 4.97 -0.50
C ARG A 96 20.61 5.00 -1.92
N GLN A 97 21.43 4.65 -2.90
CA GLN A 97 20.95 4.38 -4.25
C GLN A 97 20.35 2.98 -4.27
N ARG A 98 19.10 2.84 -4.74
CA ARG A 98 18.49 1.52 -4.96
C ARG A 98 19.06 0.93 -6.24
N ASP A 99 19.39 -0.35 -6.22
CA ASP A 99 19.68 -1.05 -7.46
C ASP A 99 18.40 -1.23 -8.30
N LEU A 100 18.58 -1.51 -9.59
CA LEU A 100 17.48 -1.66 -10.53
C LEU A 100 16.54 -2.82 -10.17
N GLY A 101 17.05 -3.90 -9.58
CA GLY A 101 16.21 -5.02 -9.13
C GLY A 101 15.27 -4.61 -8.00
N GLN A 102 15.76 -3.81 -7.05
CA GLN A 102 14.93 -3.25 -6.01
C GLN A 102 13.88 -2.26 -6.58
N LEU A 103 14.29 -1.36 -7.48
CA LEU A 103 13.35 -0.45 -8.15
C LEU A 103 12.27 -1.20 -8.92
N TRP A 104 12.65 -2.27 -9.63
CA TRP A 104 11.73 -3.09 -10.38
C TRP A 104 10.72 -3.78 -9.48
N THR A 105 11.17 -4.45 -8.42
CA THR A 105 10.26 -5.13 -7.48
C THR A 105 9.36 -4.16 -6.70
N ASP A 106 9.83 -2.96 -6.38
CA ASP A 106 9.00 -1.91 -5.79
C ASP A 106 7.94 -1.39 -6.78
N THR A 107 8.30 -1.22 -8.05
CA THR A 107 7.37 -0.81 -9.12
C THR A 107 6.32 -1.87 -9.39
N ILE A 108 6.70 -3.16 -9.38
CA ILE A 108 5.75 -4.29 -9.45
C ILE A 108 4.70 -4.17 -8.35
N ARG A 109 5.13 -3.91 -7.10
CA ARG A 109 4.18 -3.76 -5.97
C ARG A 109 3.23 -2.59 -6.19
N GLY A 110 3.71 -1.48 -6.74
CA GLY A 110 2.87 -0.34 -7.15
C GLY A 110 1.75 -0.79 -8.08
N PHE A 111 2.11 -1.35 -9.24
CA PHE A 111 1.17 -1.82 -10.25
C PHE A 111 0.23 -2.92 -9.75
N LEU A 112 0.68 -3.83 -8.87
CA LEU A 112 -0.21 -4.83 -8.28
C LEU A 112 -1.38 -4.19 -7.51
N GLY A 113 -1.15 -3.07 -6.82
CA GLY A 113 -2.24 -2.37 -6.13
C GLY A 113 -3.19 -1.64 -7.08
N GLU A 114 -2.67 -1.08 -8.18
CA GLU A 114 -3.49 -0.50 -9.25
C GLU A 114 -4.37 -1.56 -9.93
N ILE A 115 -3.78 -2.70 -10.29
CA ILE A 115 -4.50 -3.85 -10.87
C ILE A 115 -5.56 -4.36 -9.89
N ALA A 116 -5.23 -4.44 -8.59
CA ALA A 116 -6.20 -4.83 -7.57
C ALA A 116 -7.41 -3.91 -7.52
N PHE A 117 -7.21 -2.59 -7.62
CA PHE A 117 -8.30 -1.63 -7.64
C PHE A 117 -9.21 -1.80 -8.86
N VAL A 118 -8.64 -1.91 -10.06
CA VAL A 118 -9.42 -2.13 -11.29
C VAL A 118 -10.18 -3.46 -11.24
N LYS A 119 -9.52 -4.54 -10.82
CA LYS A 119 -10.16 -5.86 -10.65
C LYS A 119 -11.30 -5.80 -9.64
N TRP A 120 -11.12 -5.03 -8.57
CA TRP A 120 -12.16 -4.80 -7.57
C TRP A 120 -13.34 -4.00 -8.12
N LEU A 121 -13.10 -2.90 -8.84
CA LEU A 121 -14.14 -2.11 -9.52
C LEU A 121 -14.99 -2.98 -10.43
N LYS A 122 -14.35 -3.79 -11.28
CA LYS A 122 -15.05 -4.68 -12.19
C LYS A 122 -15.89 -5.71 -11.44
N SER A 123 -15.32 -6.36 -10.42
CA SER A 123 -15.99 -7.44 -9.70
C SER A 123 -17.09 -7.00 -8.71
N ARG A 124 -17.08 -5.74 -8.24
CA ARG A 124 -18.03 -5.23 -7.25
C ARG A 124 -19.05 -4.24 -7.80
N PHE A 125 -18.67 -3.50 -8.84
CA PHE A 125 -19.50 -2.45 -9.44
C PHE A 125 -19.76 -2.68 -10.93
N GLY A 126 -19.12 -3.67 -11.57
CA GLY A 126 -19.30 -3.95 -12.99
C GLY A 126 -18.52 -3.02 -13.92
N ILE A 127 -17.73 -2.11 -13.36
CA ILE A 127 -17.05 -1.01 -14.08
C ILE A 127 -15.75 -1.49 -14.72
N ASP A 128 -15.58 -1.19 -16.00
CA ASP A 128 -14.36 -1.45 -16.75
C ASP A 128 -13.44 -0.23 -16.70
N ALA A 129 -12.40 -0.29 -15.86
CA ALA A 129 -11.38 0.75 -15.81
C ALA A 129 -10.09 0.29 -16.51
N GLN A 130 -9.45 1.18 -17.27
CA GLN A 130 -8.14 0.94 -17.88
C GLN A 130 -7.07 1.73 -17.14
N LEU A 131 -6.00 1.05 -16.73
CA LEU A 131 -4.84 1.69 -16.11
C LEU A 131 -4.03 2.52 -17.10
N ASP A 132 -3.40 3.57 -16.59
CA ASP A 132 -2.53 4.44 -17.37
C ASP A 132 -1.06 4.05 -17.26
N TYR A 133 -0.59 3.23 -18.21
CA TYR A 133 0.82 2.86 -18.32
C TYR A 133 1.63 3.84 -19.18
N ARG A 134 1.13 5.06 -19.43
CA ARG A 134 1.80 6.00 -20.34
C ARG A 134 3.23 6.35 -19.92
N LYS A 135 4.03 6.59 -20.95
CA LYS A 135 5.48 6.79 -20.93
C LYS A 135 5.76 8.30 -20.92
N GLY A 136 6.17 8.85 -19.79
CA GLY A 136 6.58 10.26 -19.66
C GLY A 136 7.87 10.40 -18.85
N GLN A 137 8.54 11.55 -18.96
CA GLN A 137 9.61 11.91 -18.00
C GLN A 137 8.97 12.04 -16.61
N LEU A 138 9.66 11.65 -15.52
CA LEU A 138 9.13 11.76 -14.14
C LEU A 138 8.66 13.18 -13.74
N THR A 139 9.04 14.20 -14.50
CA THR A 139 8.59 15.59 -14.35
C THR A 139 7.12 15.78 -14.71
N GLU A 140 6.56 14.88 -15.52
CA GLU A 140 5.14 14.81 -15.85
C GLU A 140 4.49 13.75 -14.94
N PHE A 141 4.20 14.13 -13.70
CA PHE A 141 3.34 13.30 -12.86
C PHE A 141 2.02 13.10 -13.60
N LEU A 142 1.64 11.85 -13.88
CA LEU A 142 0.35 11.56 -14.49
C LEU A 142 -0.75 12.13 -13.59
N PRO A 143 -1.74 12.84 -14.16
CA PRO A 143 -2.81 13.42 -13.36
C PRO A 143 -3.68 12.34 -12.70
N SER A 144 -3.79 11.18 -13.33
CA SER A 144 -4.52 10.02 -12.84
C SER A 144 -3.83 8.71 -13.23
N ASP A 145 -3.95 7.71 -12.36
CA ASP A 145 -3.53 6.33 -12.61
C ASP A 145 -4.58 5.56 -13.45
N ILE A 146 -5.77 6.15 -13.68
CA ILE A 146 -6.83 5.61 -14.52
C ILE A 146 -6.90 6.40 -15.82
N LYS A 147 -6.73 5.70 -16.94
CA LYS A 147 -6.79 6.27 -18.29
C LYS A 147 -8.22 6.43 -18.79
N SER A 148 -9.05 5.42 -18.56
CA SER A 148 -10.47 5.41 -18.98
C SER A 148 -11.33 4.57 -18.05
N VAL A 149 -12.62 4.90 -18.00
CA VAL A 149 -13.69 4.19 -17.31
C VAL A 149 -14.82 3.96 -18.32
N ASP A 150 -15.21 2.71 -18.54
CA ASP A 150 -16.18 2.27 -19.55
C ASP A 150 -15.92 2.93 -20.91
N GLU A 151 -14.64 2.87 -21.35
CA GLU A 151 -14.12 3.44 -22.60
C GLU A 151 -14.18 4.96 -22.73
N ARG A 152 -14.49 5.68 -21.64
CA ARG A 152 -14.55 7.15 -21.61
C ARG A 152 -13.45 7.73 -20.72
N PRO A 153 -12.99 8.97 -20.95
CA PRO A 153 -12.12 9.66 -20.02
C PRO A 153 -12.77 9.72 -18.63
N PRO A 154 -12.02 9.45 -17.54
CA PRO A 154 -12.57 9.54 -16.19
C PRO A 154 -12.96 10.98 -15.88
N LYS A 155 -14.07 11.17 -15.17
CA LYS A 155 -14.50 12.51 -14.73
C LYS A 155 -13.67 13.05 -13.58
N LEU A 156 -13.08 12.14 -12.80
CA LEU A 156 -12.26 12.44 -11.65
C LEU A 156 -10.87 11.87 -11.84
N ASN A 157 -9.86 12.65 -11.47
CA ASN A 157 -8.49 12.16 -11.44
C ASN A 157 -8.28 11.31 -10.19
N ILE A 158 -8.09 10.01 -10.38
CA ILE A 158 -7.85 9.06 -9.29
C ILE A 158 -6.36 8.72 -9.23
N SER A 159 -5.75 8.80 -8.05
CA SER A 159 -4.44 8.18 -7.80
C SER A 159 -4.55 7.03 -6.80
N ILE A 160 -3.88 5.93 -7.09
CA ILE A 160 -3.88 4.70 -6.32
C ILE A 160 -2.50 4.56 -5.67
N LYS A 161 -2.49 4.42 -4.35
CA LYS A 161 -1.26 4.20 -3.57
C LYS A 161 -1.27 2.83 -2.95
N THR A 162 -0.14 2.16 -3.07
CA THR A 162 0.03 0.79 -2.60
C THR A 162 0.92 0.74 -1.39
N THR A 163 0.53 -0.05 -0.39
CA THR A 163 1.37 -0.37 0.77
C THR A 163 1.25 -1.83 1.19
N LYS A 164 2.09 -2.26 2.12
CA LYS A 164 2.02 -3.62 2.70
C LYS A 164 0.82 -3.73 3.64
N LEU A 165 0.38 -4.94 3.95
CA LEU A 165 -0.76 -5.19 4.86
C LEU A 165 -0.68 -4.45 6.21
N ARG A 166 0.53 -4.28 6.75
CA ARG A 166 0.78 -3.54 8.01
C ARG A 166 0.84 -2.01 7.87
N GLY A 167 0.86 -1.47 6.65
CA GLY A 167 1.08 -0.04 6.39
C GLY A 167 -0.16 0.79 6.68
N ILE A 168 -0.05 1.80 7.55
CA ILE A 168 -1.22 2.55 8.03
C ILE A 168 -1.38 3.95 7.43
N TRP A 169 -0.45 4.36 6.57
CA TRP A 169 -0.38 5.72 6.03
C TRP A 169 -0.57 5.70 4.52
N LEU A 170 -1.47 6.54 4.05
CA LEU A 170 -1.51 7.04 2.68
C LEU A 170 -0.57 8.25 2.64
N ASP A 171 0.65 8.03 2.17
CA ASP A 171 1.67 9.07 1.98
C ASP A 171 1.63 9.55 0.53
N ILE A 172 1.28 10.81 0.34
CA ILE A 172 1.16 11.46 -0.95
C ILE A 172 2.29 12.49 -1.06
N PRO A 173 3.28 12.27 -1.93
CA PRO A 173 4.28 13.28 -2.25
C PRO A 173 3.62 14.59 -2.67
N TYR A 174 4.16 15.73 -2.20
CA TYR A 174 3.57 17.04 -2.44
C TYR A 174 3.14 17.29 -3.90
N LYS A 175 3.98 16.95 -4.88
CA LYS A 175 3.64 17.19 -6.30
C LYS A 175 2.39 16.42 -6.74
N GLN A 176 2.12 15.25 -6.15
CA GLN A 176 0.96 14.43 -6.51
C GLN A 176 -0.35 14.93 -5.89
N ILE A 177 -0.32 15.63 -4.75
CA ILE A 177 -1.55 16.14 -4.12
C ILE A 177 -2.26 17.17 -5.01
N GLU A 178 -1.52 17.86 -5.87
CA GLU A 178 -2.07 18.90 -6.76
C GLU A 178 -2.88 18.30 -7.91
N HIS A 179 -2.54 17.10 -8.38
CA HIS A 179 -3.04 16.58 -9.66
C HIS A 179 -4.27 15.69 -9.58
N SER A 180 -4.47 14.96 -8.47
CA SER A 180 -5.58 14.01 -8.35
C SER A 180 -6.66 14.50 -7.38
N ASP A 181 -7.91 14.22 -7.70
CA ASP A 181 -9.09 14.55 -6.89
C ASP A 181 -9.30 13.54 -5.77
N ILE A 182 -9.04 12.26 -6.07
CA ILE A 182 -9.27 11.14 -5.18
C ILE A 182 -7.98 10.34 -5.02
N PHE A 183 -7.68 9.95 -3.78
CA PHE A 183 -6.53 9.09 -3.48
C PHE A 183 -7.01 7.80 -2.82
N VAL A 184 -6.78 6.67 -3.49
CA VAL A 184 -7.16 5.34 -3.02
C VAL A 184 -5.96 4.68 -2.35
N LEU A 185 -6.16 4.09 -1.17
CA LEU A 185 -5.15 3.26 -0.52
C LEU A 185 -5.47 1.77 -0.74
N VAL A 186 -4.50 1.04 -1.29
CA VAL A 186 -4.55 -0.40 -1.47
C VAL A 186 -3.46 -1.07 -0.64
N ARG A 187 -3.83 -2.13 0.08
CA ARG A 187 -2.88 -2.95 0.83
C ARG A 187 -2.71 -4.30 0.15
N VAL A 188 -1.47 -4.67 -0.12
CA VAL A 188 -1.12 -5.90 -0.83
C VAL A 188 -0.29 -6.83 0.07
N GLY A 189 -0.69 -8.10 0.12
CA GLY A 189 -0.01 -9.19 0.83
C GLY A 189 1.13 -9.79 0.04
N VAL A 190 2.07 -8.99 -0.45
CA VAL A 190 3.28 -9.52 -1.09
C VAL A 190 4.20 -10.12 -0.03
N THR A 191 4.67 -11.35 -0.26
CA THR A 191 5.72 -11.96 0.56
C THR A 191 7.07 -11.29 0.28
N ARG A 192 8.08 -11.50 1.13
CA ARG A 192 9.44 -10.98 0.85
C ARG A 192 10.07 -11.63 -0.38
N GLU A 193 9.67 -12.86 -0.69
CA GLU A 193 10.24 -13.71 -1.73
C GLU A 193 9.34 -13.74 -2.99
N HIS A 194 8.34 -12.86 -3.06
CA HIS A 194 7.34 -12.82 -4.13
C HIS A 194 7.95 -12.84 -5.54
N PHE A 195 9.05 -12.13 -5.74
CA PHE A 195 9.72 -12.05 -7.03
C PHE A 195 10.43 -13.37 -7.39
N LEU A 196 11.16 -13.99 -6.46
CA LEU A 196 11.76 -15.31 -6.71
C LEU A 196 10.69 -16.37 -6.96
N ALA A 197 9.60 -16.34 -6.19
CA ALA A 197 8.48 -17.26 -6.37
C ALA A 197 7.85 -17.11 -7.76
N PHE A 198 7.68 -15.88 -8.23
CA PHE A 198 7.21 -15.62 -9.59
C PHE A 198 8.20 -16.14 -10.65
N LEU A 199 9.50 -15.86 -10.51
CA LEU A 199 10.50 -16.36 -11.46
C LEU A 199 10.58 -17.90 -11.48
N LYS A 200 10.34 -18.56 -10.34
CA LYS A 200 10.16 -20.02 -10.27
C LYS A 200 8.94 -20.45 -11.06
N LYS A 201 7.80 -19.78 -10.84
CA LYS A 201 6.52 -20.10 -11.47
C LYS A 201 6.56 -20.04 -13.00
N ILE A 202 7.29 -19.07 -13.56
CA ILE A 202 7.50 -18.93 -15.01
C ILE A 202 8.77 -19.62 -15.52
N SER A 203 9.36 -20.52 -14.73
CA SER A 203 10.54 -21.33 -15.05
C SER A 203 11.83 -20.57 -15.40
N VAL A 204 11.89 -19.25 -15.21
CA VAL A 204 13.10 -18.46 -15.54
C VAL A 204 14.33 -18.96 -14.79
N ILE A 205 14.17 -19.33 -13.51
CA ILE A 205 15.30 -19.81 -12.71
C ILE A 205 15.82 -21.15 -13.27
N ARG A 206 14.94 -22.11 -13.56
CA ARG A 206 15.34 -23.41 -14.11
C ARG A 206 15.92 -23.24 -15.51
N ASP A 207 15.16 -22.61 -16.40
CA ASP A 207 15.45 -22.59 -17.83
C ASP A 207 16.63 -21.69 -18.21
N LYS A 208 16.84 -20.58 -17.50
CA LYS A 208 17.83 -19.56 -17.88
C LYS A 208 19.05 -19.51 -16.97
N ILE A 209 18.91 -19.91 -15.70
CA ILE A 209 20.00 -19.84 -14.72
C ILE A 209 20.56 -21.24 -14.46
N LEU A 210 19.75 -22.17 -13.98
CA LEU A 210 20.22 -23.50 -13.56
C LEU A 210 20.69 -24.34 -14.75
N ASN A 211 19.92 -24.40 -15.85
CA ASN A 211 20.33 -25.11 -17.07
C ASN A 211 21.67 -24.57 -17.60
N ARG A 212 21.88 -23.26 -17.58
CA ARG A 212 23.13 -22.64 -18.02
C ARG A 212 24.29 -22.96 -17.08
N ALA A 213 24.04 -23.07 -15.78
CA ALA A 213 25.04 -23.46 -14.80
C ALA A 213 25.49 -24.92 -14.99
N VAL A 214 24.56 -25.84 -15.31
CA VAL A 214 24.88 -27.22 -15.66
C VAL A 214 25.71 -27.30 -16.94
N GLU A 215 25.30 -26.60 -18.01
CA GLU A 215 26.05 -26.55 -19.27
C GLU A 215 27.51 -26.07 -19.11
N LEU A 216 27.74 -25.20 -18.13
CA LEU A 216 29.06 -24.65 -17.81
C LEU A 216 29.83 -25.49 -16.77
N GLY A 217 29.24 -26.58 -16.26
CA GLY A 217 29.84 -27.42 -15.22
C GLY A 217 29.98 -26.73 -13.87
N ILE A 218 29.16 -25.71 -13.59
CA ILE A 218 29.18 -24.96 -12.31
C ILE A 218 28.46 -25.76 -11.20
N ILE A 219 27.41 -26.50 -11.56
CA ILE A 219 26.61 -27.35 -10.67
C ILE A 219 26.28 -28.68 -11.33
N THR A 220 25.95 -29.69 -10.54
CA THR A 220 25.42 -30.98 -11.02
C THR A 220 23.89 -30.97 -11.16
N ASP A 221 23.34 -31.98 -11.84
CA ASP A 221 21.89 -32.17 -11.94
C ASP A 221 21.24 -32.43 -10.56
N GLU A 222 21.93 -33.08 -9.62
CA GLU A 222 21.41 -33.25 -8.25
C GLU A 222 21.33 -31.91 -7.50
N GLU A 223 22.29 -31.01 -7.72
CA GLU A 223 22.28 -29.67 -7.13
C GLU A 223 21.15 -28.80 -7.70
N VAL A 224 20.75 -29.01 -8.96
CA VAL A 224 19.60 -28.32 -9.57
C VAL A 224 18.33 -28.58 -8.78
N GLU A 225 18.00 -29.85 -8.50
CA GLU A 225 16.77 -30.18 -7.77
C GLU A 225 16.82 -29.66 -6.33
N SER A 226 17.96 -29.79 -5.67
CA SER A 226 18.17 -29.23 -4.33
C SER A 226 17.92 -27.72 -4.29
N ILE A 227 18.50 -26.96 -5.22
CA ILE A 227 18.29 -25.50 -5.31
C ILE A 227 16.82 -25.19 -5.63
N TRP A 228 16.23 -25.90 -6.60
CA TRP A 228 14.86 -25.68 -7.05
C TRP A 228 13.85 -25.82 -5.91
N ASP A 229 14.04 -26.82 -5.04
CA ASP A 229 13.16 -27.09 -3.91
C ASP A 229 13.25 -26.05 -2.80
N THR A 230 14.38 -25.31 -2.70
CA THR A 230 14.50 -24.21 -1.72
C THR A 230 13.72 -22.95 -2.10
N ILE A 231 13.38 -22.78 -3.38
CA ILE A 231 12.74 -21.56 -3.88
C ILE A 231 11.23 -21.66 -3.60
N PRO A 232 10.61 -20.62 -3.01
CA PRO A 232 9.19 -20.68 -2.67
C PRO A 232 8.29 -20.78 -3.91
N GLU A 233 7.16 -21.46 -3.74
CA GLU A 233 6.11 -21.52 -4.75
C GLU A 233 5.34 -20.20 -4.86
N PHE A 234 4.98 -19.81 -6.08
CA PHE A 234 4.10 -18.68 -6.28
C PHE A 234 2.69 -19.01 -5.79
N THR A 235 2.12 -18.10 -5.02
CA THR A 235 0.75 -18.17 -4.55
C THR A 235 0.03 -16.89 -4.92
N ARG A 236 -1.30 -16.96 -5.03
CA ARG A 236 -2.10 -15.76 -5.29
C ARG A 236 -1.88 -14.76 -4.17
N ILE A 237 -1.88 -13.48 -4.54
CA ILE A 237 -1.56 -12.40 -3.62
C ILE A 237 -2.86 -11.73 -3.17
N PRO A 238 -3.19 -11.77 -1.87
CA PRO A 238 -4.37 -11.08 -1.38
C PRO A 238 -4.11 -9.57 -1.38
N ALA A 239 -5.02 -8.80 -1.96
CA ALA A 239 -5.02 -7.34 -1.92
C ALA A 239 -6.39 -6.84 -1.49
N TYR A 240 -6.46 -5.72 -0.80
CA TYR A 240 -7.75 -5.11 -0.46
C TYR A 240 -7.72 -3.59 -0.54
N ILE A 241 -8.86 -3.03 -0.92
CA ILE A 241 -9.06 -1.59 -1.06
C ILE A 241 -9.44 -1.04 0.31
N VAL A 242 -8.53 -0.30 0.93
CA VAL A 242 -8.67 0.15 2.33
C VAL A 242 -9.72 1.25 2.45
N GLY A 243 -9.78 2.11 1.44
CA GLY A 243 -10.61 3.30 1.41
C GLY A 243 -10.00 4.36 0.50
N PHE A 244 -10.63 5.51 0.47
CA PHE A 244 -10.18 6.67 -0.29
C PHE A 244 -10.21 7.96 0.53
N PHE A 245 -9.37 8.89 0.12
CA PHE A 245 -9.35 10.27 0.57
C PHE A 245 -9.91 11.14 -0.57
N ASP A 246 -10.98 11.88 -0.28
CA ASP A 246 -11.56 12.84 -1.21
C ASP A 246 -10.98 14.23 -0.95
N LYS A 247 -10.09 14.69 -1.82
CA LYS A 247 -9.43 16.00 -1.69
C LYS A 247 -10.44 17.14 -1.74
N ARG A 248 -11.54 16.96 -2.48
CA ARG A 248 -12.50 18.02 -2.82
C ARG A 248 -13.26 18.49 -1.58
N GLU A 249 -13.44 17.63 -0.58
CA GLU A 249 -14.08 17.96 0.70
C GLU A 249 -13.33 19.07 1.48
N TYR A 250 -12.05 19.29 1.19
CA TYR A 250 -11.22 20.29 1.87
C TYR A 250 -11.16 21.63 1.13
N GLY A 251 -11.67 21.72 -0.10
CA GLY A 251 -11.70 22.94 -0.91
C GLY A 251 -10.35 23.68 -0.94
N ASP A 252 -10.37 25.01 -0.82
CA ASP A 252 -9.14 25.83 -0.85
C ASP A 252 -8.23 25.64 0.37
N SER A 253 -8.73 25.06 1.45
CA SER A 253 -7.94 24.90 2.66
C SER A 253 -6.77 23.93 2.46
N ILE A 254 -6.91 22.94 1.56
CA ILE A 254 -5.84 22.00 1.23
C ILE A 254 -4.73 22.65 0.39
N LYS A 255 -4.99 23.77 -0.29
CA LYS A 255 -3.96 24.48 -1.07
C LYS A 255 -2.92 25.17 -0.18
N ARG A 256 -3.25 25.42 1.10
CA ARG A 256 -2.31 25.96 2.08
C ARG A 256 -1.35 24.86 2.54
N ARG A 257 -0.08 24.97 2.12
CA ARG A 257 0.99 23.95 2.28
C ARG A 257 1.37 23.63 3.73
N ASP A 258 0.76 24.30 4.69
CA ASP A 258 0.96 24.12 6.13
C ASP A 258 -0.34 23.72 6.86
N SER A 259 -1.38 23.34 6.10
CA SER A 259 -2.65 22.87 6.66
C SER A 259 -2.51 21.49 7.29
N ILE A 260 -2.95 21.38 8.54
CA ILE A 260 -3.13 20.13 9.28
C ILE A 260 -4.58 20.12 9.75
N PHE A 261 -5.36 19.19 9.20
CA PHE A 261 -6.81 19.10 9.44
C PHE A 261 -7.15 18.22 10.62
N LEU A 262 -6.32 17.21 10.86
CA LEU A 262 -6.53 16.25 11.92
C LEU A 262 -5.19 15.77 12.44
N VAL A 263 -5.07 15.70 13.76
CA VAL A 263 -3.95 15.05 14.44
C VAL A 263 -4.42 14.49 15.76
N ASP A 264 -4.08 13.23 16.02
CA ASP A 264 -4.26 12.58 17.31
C ASP A 264 -3.21 11.49 17.50
N GLY A 265 -3.04 11.05 18.75
CA GLY A 265 -2.05 10.07 19.11
C GLY A 265 -1.97 9.82 20.60
N GLU A 266 -0.89 9.16 21.00
CA GLU A 266 -0.65 8.79 22.38
C GLU A 266 0.72 9.25 22.87
N MET A 267 0.75 9.77 24.09
CA MET A 267 1.99 10.10 24.77
C MET A 267 2.63 8.81 25.31
N LYS A 268 3.89 8.58 24.95
CA LYS A 268 4.79 7.62 25.60
C LYS A 268 5.83 8.38 26.42
N THR A 269 6.64 7.68 27.21
CA THR A 269 7.55 8.26 28.21
C THR A 269 8.37 9.47 27.73
N LYS A 270 8.88 9.46 26.49
CA LYS A 270 9.71 10.55 25.93
C LYS A 270 9.29 11.05 24.54
N ARG A 271 8.19 10.53 24.01
CA ARG A 271 7.77 10.77 22.62
C ARG A 271 6.25 10.71 22.50
N PHE A 272 5.72 11.48 21.57
CA PHE A 272 4.31 11.44 21.21
C PHE A 272 4.17 10.66 19.89
N ILE A 273 3.43 9.56 19.93
CA ILE A 273 3.18 8.71 18.77
C ILE A 273 1.90 9.17 18.09
N ILE A 274 2.03 9.75 16.91
CA ILE A 274 0.93 10.16 16.04
C ILE A 274 0.40 8.91 15.34
N ASN A 275 -0.88 8.61 15.52
CA ASN A 275 -1.56 7.46 14.90
C ASN A 275 -2.84 7.85 14.14
N LYS A 276 -3.22 9.12 14.20
CA LYS A 276 -4.29 9.71 13.38
C LYS A 276 -3.77 11.03 12.82
N PHE A 277 -3.80 11.20 11.50
CA PHE A 277 -3.31 12.42 10.87
C PHE A 277 -3.96 12.65 9.51
N ILE A 278 -4.26 13.91 9.21
CA ILE A 278 -4.62 14.40 7.87
C ILE A 278 -3.96 15.77 7.70
N GLY A 279 -3.02 15.90 6.78
CA GLY A 279 -2.42 17.20 6.48
C GLY A 279 -1.00 17.11 5.95
N TYR A 280 -0.36 18.27 5.93
CA TYR A 280 1.03 18.40 5.49
C TYR A 280 2.02 18.11 6.63
N TRP A 281 3.13 17.46 6.27
CA TRP A 281 4.23 17.19 7.18
C TRP A 281 5.58 17.33 6.46
N HIS A 282 6.52 18.02 7.10
CA HIS A 282 7.91 18.08 6.66
C HIS A 282 8.84 17.84 7.86
N PRO A 283 9.64 16.76 7.88
CA PRO A 283 10.36 16.34 9.08
C PRO A 283 11.46 17.32 9.52
N LYS A 284 11.99 18.15 8.60
CA LYS A 284 13.05 19.14 8.88
C LYS A 284 12.55 20.58 9.07
N GLN A 285 11.23 20.83 9.14
CA GLN A 285 10.70 22.18 9.28
C GLN A 285 9.85 22.31 10.55
N ASP A 286 10.30 23.15 11.48
CA ASP A 286 9.68 23.30 12.81
C ASP A 286 8.25 23.87 12.79
N VAL A 287 7.84 24.54 11.70
CA VAL A 287 6.48 25.05 11.56
C VAL A 287 5.43 23.94 11.68
N TYR A 288 5.67 22.77 11.10
CA TYR A 288 4.74 21.63 11.17
C TYR A 288 4.70 21.04 12.58
N LYS A 289 5.87 20.88 13.22
CA LYS A 289 5.96 20.41 14.60
C LYS A 289 5.16 21.31 15.55
N ARG A 290 5.34 22.64 15.45
CA ARG A 290 4.63 23.62 16.28
C ARG A 290 3.12 23.52 16.09
N LYS A 291 2.65 23.47 14.84
CA LYS A 291 1.21 23.31 14.53
C LYS A 291 0.63 22.01 15.07
N VAL A 292 1.34 20.90 14.98
CA VAL A 292 0.91 19.62 15.55
C VAL A 292 0.74 19.75 17.07
N ILE A 293 1.72 20.30 17.77
CA ILE A 293 1.66 20.47 19.23
C ILE A 293 0.50 21.39 19.63
N GLU A 294 0.30 22.49 18.91
CA GLU A 294 -0.81 23.42 19.13
C GLU A 294 -2.17 22.72 18.98
N LEU A 295 -2.37 21.98 17.87
CA LEU A 295 -3.62 21.25 17.62
C LEU A 295 -3.86 20.16 18.66
N LEU A 296 -2.83 19.41 19.05
CA LEU A 296 -2.95 18.39 20.11
C LEU A 296 -3.38 19.01 21.44
N ARG A 297 -2.79 20.15 21.82
CA ARG A 297 -3.18 20.89 23.03
C ARG A 297 -4.61 21.42 22.96
N LYS A 298 -5.02 21.94 21.80
CA LYS A 298 -6.40 22.39 21.56
C LYS A 298 -7.41 21.25 21.72
N HIS A 299 -7.03 20.01 21.40
CA HIS A 299 -7.83 18.80 21.65
C HIS A 299 -7.66 18.24 23.07
N GLY A 300 -7.08 18.99 24.01
CA GLY A 300 -6.94 18.60 25.41
C GLY A 300 -5.80 17.62 25.71
N ARG A 301 -4.89 17.36 24.74
CA ARG A 301 -3.71 16.52 24.99
C ARG A 301 -2.63 17.31 25.72
N ARG A 302 -2.07 16.72 26.78
CA ARG A 302 -0.91 17.29 27.50
C ARG A 302 0.38 16.92 26.78
N VAL A 303 0.89 17.85 25.98
CA VAL A 303 2.08 17.65 25.12
C VAL A 303 3.15 18.71 25.44
N PRO A 304 4.36 18.32 25.88
CA PRO A 304 5.49 19.24 26.08
C PRO A 304 6.01 19.83 24.76
N ASP A 305 6.54 21.06 24.77
CA ASP A 305 7.06 21.71 23.55
C ASP A 305 8.22 20.95 22.91
N ASN A 306 9.09 20.37 23.73
CA ASN A 306 10.29 19.65 23.29
C ASN A 306 10.06 18.16 23.03
N VAL A 307 8.81 17.70 22.97
CA VAL A 307 8.53 16.28 22.72
C VAL A 307 9.02 15.87 21.34
N LYS A 308 9.55 14.64 21.23
CA LYS A 308 9.80 14.01 19.94
C LYS A 308 8.46 13.52 19.37
N LEU A 309 8.11 13.99 18.17
CA LEU A 309 6.96 13.49 17.43
C LEU A 309 7.40 12.33 16.55
N GLU A 310 6.69 11.22 16.60
CA GLU A 310 6.93 10.06 15.72
C GLU A 310 5.60 9.63 15.11
N PHE A 311 5.59 9.32 13.82
CA PHE A 311 4.44 8.72 13.18
C PHE A 311 4.47 7.21 13.38
N GLU A 312 3.35 6.64 13.77
CA GLU A 312 3.28 5.23 14.10
C GLU A 312 3.73 4.35 12.91
N GLY A 313 4.81 3.59 13.10
CA GLY A 313 5.32 2.67 12.07
C GLY A 313 6.18 3.29 10.99
N ILE A 314 6.42 4.59 11.05
CA ILE A 314 7.39 5.29 10.20
C ILE A 314 8.61 5.58 11.06
N GLY A 315 9.78 5.13 10.60
CA GLY A 315 11.05 5.46 11.25
C GLY A 315 11.39 6.92 11.02
N ASP A 316 11.66 7.26 9.76
CA ASP A 316 11.95 8.62 9.31
C ASP A 316 11.22 8.90 8.00
N PHE A 317 10.79 10.15 7.83
CA PHE A 317 10.30 10.63 6.55
C PHE A 317 11.46 11.12 5.69
N SER A 318 11.26 11.10 4.38
CA SER A 318 12.15 11.82 3.47
C SER A 318 12.16 13.31 3.80
N SER A 319 13.26 14.01 3.50
CA SER A 319 13.33 15.45 3.71
C SER A 319 12.64 16.25 2.60
N THR A 320 11.38 15.90 2.34
CA THR A 320 10.49 16.60 1.42
C THR A 320 9.15 16.87 2.11
N LEU A 321 8.27 17.60 1.43
CA LEU A 321 6.93 17.87 1.93
C LEU A 321 6.01 16.69 1.55
N HIS A 322 5.36 16.13 2.57
CA HIS A 322 4.41 15.03 2.44
C HIS A 322 3.00 15.52 2.77
N PHE A 323 1.99 14.97 2.10
CA PHE A 323 0.61 15.02 2.56
C PHE A 323 0.22 13.62 3.05
N ILE A 324 -0.06 13.51 4.34
CA ILE A 324 -0.21 12.22 5.01
C ILE A 324 -1.66 12.06 5.47
N VAL A 325 -2.23 10.90 5.20
CA VAL A 325 -3.57 10.51 5.66
C VAL A 325 -3.50 9.15 6.37
N SER A 326 -3.92 9.08 7.63
CA SER A 326 -4.03 7.80 8.35
C SER A 326 -5.16 6.95 7.76
N SER A 327 -4.92 5.66 7.55
CA SER A 327 -5.91 4.72 7.02
C SER A 327 -7.27 4.83 7.73
N GLY A 328 -7.34 4.81 9.06
CA GLY A 328 -8.58 4.89 9.85
C GLY A 328 -9.49 6.12 9.65
N VAL A 329 -9.08 7.09 8.83
CA VAL A 329 -9.91 8.27 8.48
C VAL A 329 -10.37 8.27 7.02
N LEU A 330 -9.95 7.28 6.23
CA LEU A 330 -10.37 7.11 4.85
C LEU A 330 -11.84 6.70 4.79
N LYS A 331 -12.55 7.27 3.80
CA LYS A 331 -13.90 6.85 3.41
C LYS A 331 -13.82 5.44 2.84
N ARG A 332 -14.70 4.54 3.27
CA ARG A 332 -14.55 3.11 2.98
C ARG A 332 -15.84 2.30 3.01
N ARG A 333 -16.92 2.89 3.50
CA ARG A 333 -18.21 2.20 3.58
C ARG A 333 -18.72 1.97 2.16
N ARG A 334 -19.61 0.99 2.00
CA ARG A 334 -20.16 0.68 0.67
C ARG A 334 -20.89 1.88 0.09
N GLU A 335 -21.53 2.67 0.94
CA GLU A 335 -22.25 3.89 0.59
C GLU A 335 -21.30 4.98 0.11
N ASP A 336 -20.15 5.15 0.78
CA ASP A 336 -19.10 6.08 0.35
C ASP A 336 -18.61 5.74 -1.05
N TRP A 337 -18.36 4.45 -1.29
CA TRP A 337 -17.94 3.97 -2.59
C TRP A 337 -19.02 4.14 -3.65
N LYS A 338 -20.28 3.77 -3.37
CA LYS A 338 -21.39 3.98 -4.32
C LYS A 338 -21.52 5.45 -4.73
N ALA A 339 -21.37 6.38 -3.78
CA ALA A 339 -21.40 7.80 -4.07
C ALA A 339 -20.27 8.20 -5.01
N LEU A 340 -19.02 7.84 -4.68
CA LEU A 340 -17.87 8.12 -5.53
C LEU A 340 -18.01 7.48 -6.91
N ILE A 341 -18.45 6.23 -6.97
CA ILE A 341 -18.57 5.47 -8.21
C ILE A 341 -19.57 6.09 -9.19
N ASN A 342 -20.62 6.74 -8.70
CA ASN A 342 -21.56 7.46 -9.57
C ASN A 342 -20.94 8.71 -10.21
N GLU A 343 -19.81 9.19 -9.69
CA GLU A 343 -19.12 10.39 -10.14
C GLU A 343 -17.92 10.11 -11.06
N ILE A 344 -17.40 8.88 -11.10
CA ILE A 344 -16.18 8.54 -11.87
C ILE A 344 -16.41 8.39 -13.37
#